data_AF-G0QDA1-F1
#
_entry.id   AF-G0QDA1-F1
#
_cell.length_a   1.000
_cell.length_b   1.000
_cell.length_c   1.000
_cell.angle_alpha   90.00
_cell.angle_beta   90.00
_cell.angle_gamma   90.00
#
_symmetry.space_group_name_H-M   'P 1'
#
loop_
_entity.id
_entity.type
_entity.pdbx_description
1 polymer ?
#
loop_
_entity_poly.entity_id
_entity_poly.type
_entity_poly.pdbx_seq_one_letter_code
_entity_poly.pdbx_strand_id
1 'polypeptide(L)' 'YDDIESVDEKYRDLDDIATDQPHENTEYRIYQFFATDRDGRTIEFQTFLHEIDF' A
#
# COMPACT_ATOMS: atom_id res chain seq x y z
N TYR A 1 1.95 6.96 3.63
CA TYR A 1 0.87 6.86 4.64
C TYR A 1 1.50 6.78 6.00
N ASP A 2 0.80 7.27 7.01
CA ASP A 2 1.37 7.37 8.35
C ASP A 2 1.26 6.03 9.10
N ASP A 3 0.30 5.17 8.74
CA ASP A 3 0.02 3.91 9.42
C ASP A 3 -0.71 2.90 8.52
N ILE A 4 -0.94 1.70 9.05
CA ILE A 4 -1.60 0.58 8.36
C ILE A 4 -3.06 0.93 8.03
N GLU A 5 -3.77 1.62 8.93
CA GLU A 5 -5.19 1.95 8.73
C GLU A 5 -5.36 2.87 7.50
N SER A 6 -4.43 3.81 7.32
CA SER A 6 -4.39 4.69 6.16
C SER A 6 -4.19 3.92 4.84
N VAL A 7 -3.43 2.83 4.85
CA VAL A 7 -3.24 1.96 3.68
C VAL A 7 -4.52 1.17 3.40
N ASP A 8 -5.18 0.64 4.44
CA ASP A 8 -6.46 -0.07 4.31
C ASP A 8 -7.59 0.83 3.81
N GLU A 9 -7.68 2.07 4.30
CA GLU A 9 -8.65 3.05 3.80
C GLU A 9 -8.47 3.30 2.30
N LYS A 10 -7.21 3.42 1.86
CA LYS A 10 -6.90 3.61 0.44
C LYS A 10 -7.19 2.40 -0.40
N TYR A 11 -6.97 1.21 0.14
CA TYR A 11 -7.39 -0.01 -0.50
C TYR A 11 -8.91 -0.06 -0.67
N ARG A 12 -9.70 0.32 0.34
CA ARG A 12 -11.18 0.40 0.20
C ARG A 12 -11.62 1.42 -0.86
N ASP A 13 -10.95 2.57 -0.93
CA ASP A 13 -11.23 3.59 -1.96
C ASP A 13 -10.88 3.10 -3.38
N LEU A 14 -9.92 2.18 -3.51
CA LEU A 14 -9.30 1.77 -4.77
C LEU A 14 -9.46 0.28 -5.06
N ASP A 15 -10.36 -0.43 -4.37
CA ASP A 15 -10.56 -1.88 -4.50
C ASP A 15 -10.89 -2.28 -5.95
N ASP A 16 -11.61 -1.42 -6.67
CA ASP A 16 -11.94 -1.59 -8.09
C ASP A 16 -10.71 -1.65 -9.03
N ILE A 17 -9.60 -1.03 -8.62
CA ILE A 17 -8.35 -0.97 -9.39
C ILE A 17 -7.16 -1.61 -8.68
N ALA A 18 -7.37 -2.15 -7.48
CA ALA A 18 -6.35 -2.83 -6.72
C ALA A 18 -5.99 -4.15 -7.39
N THR A 19 -4.70 -4.40 -7.54
CA THR A 19 -4.20 -5.66 -8.12
C THR A 19 -3.97 -6.73 -7.07
N ASP A 20 -3.82 -6.33 -5.81
CA ASP A 20 -3.65 -7.23 -4.68
C ASP A 20 -4.19 -6.60 -3.39
N GLN A 21 -4.46 -7.44 -2.39
CA GLN A 21 -4.85 -7.03 -1.06
C GLN A 21 -3.64 -6.46 -0.29
N PRO A 22 -3.89 -5.56 0.68
CA PRO A 22 -2.84 -5.05 1.55
C PRO A 22 -2.24 -6.16 2.40
N HIS A 23 -0.92 -6.25 2.37
CA HIS A 23 -0.18 -7.29 3.06
C HIS A 23 1.13 -6.77 3.63
N GLU A 24 1.62 -7.48 4.66
CA GLU A 24 2.92 -7.21 5.24
C GLU A 24 4.02 -7.85 4.39
N ASN A 25 4.99 -7.02 4.01
CA ASN A 25 6.25 -7.46 3.45
C ASN A 25 7.31 -7.46 4.57
N THR A 26 7.51 -8.64 5.16
CA THR A 26 8.42 -8.85 6.30
C THR A 26 9.88 -8.58 5.98
N GLU A 27 10.30 -8.73 4.72
CA GLU A 27 11.69 -8.47 4.29
C GLU A 27 12.05 -6.99 4.45
N TYR A 28 11.14 -6.12 4.03
CA TYR A 28 11.30 -4.68 4.10
C TYR A 28 10.63 -4.06 5.33
N ARG A 29 9.90 -4.86 6.11
CA ARG A 29 9.09 -4.42 7.26
C ARG A 29 8.18 -3.26 6.87
N ILE A 30 7.45 -3.45 5.78
CA ILE A 30 6.47 -2.50 5.27
C ILE A 30 5.12 -3.21 5.12
N TYR A 31 4.05 -2.42 5.13
CA TYR A 31 2.72 -2.88 4.78
C TYR A 31 2.31 -2.19 3.49
N GLN A 32 1.94 -2.96 2.47
CA GLN A 32 1.78 -2.45 1.11
C GLN A 32 0.63 -3.12 0.34
N PHE A 33 0.11 -2.41 -0.66
CA PHE A 33 -0.66 -2.99 -1.76
C PHE A 33 -0.34 -2.29 -3.08
N PHE A 34 -0.75 -2.92 -4.18
CA PHE A 34 -0.58 -2.41 -5.52
C PHE A 34 -1.93 -2.15 -6.19
N ALA A 35 -1.97 -1.12 -7.04
CA ALA A 35 -3.09 -0.79 -7.89
C ALA A 35 -2.62 -0.47 -9.31
N THR A 36 -3.52 -0.53 -10.27
CA THR A 36 -3.22 -0.15 -11.66
C THR A 36 -4.06 1.07 -12.05
N ASP A 37 -3.38 2.16 -12.44
CA ASP A 37 -4.06 3.34 -12.98
C ASP A 37 -4.62 3.07 -14.39
N ARG A 38 -5.52 3.93 -14.87
CA ARG A 38 -6.15 3.85 -16.19
C ARG A 38 -5.13 3.84 -17.35
N ASP A 39 -3.97 4.43 -17.14
CA ASP A 39 -2.85 4.42 -18.09
C ASP A 39 -2.04 3.10 -18.06
N GLY A 40 -2.44 2.12 -17.25
CA GLY A 40 -1.75 0.84 -17.07
C GLY A 40 -0.49 0.94 -16.19
N ARG A 41 -0.35 2.02 -15.41
CA ARG A 41 0.79 2.22 -14.51
C ARG A 41 0.53 1.57 -13.17
N THR A 42 1.51 0.83 -12.66
CA THR A 42 1.48 0.31 -11.30
C THR A 42 1.69 1.44 -10.30
N ILE A 43 0.74 1.58 -9.38
CA ILE A 43 0.82 2.45 -8.22
C ILE A 43 1.05 1.56 -7.01
N GLU A 44 2.01 1.93 -6.17
CA GLU A 44 2.26 1.28 -4.90
C GLU A 44 1.88 2.20 -3.75
N PHE A 45 1.15 1.64 -2.79
CA PHE A 45 0.80 2.31 -1.56
C PHE A 45 1.39 1.52 -0.41
N GLN A 46 2.28 2.17 0.35
CA GLN A 46 3.01 1.53 1.43
C GLN A 46 3.12 2.41 2.67
N THR A 47 3.32 1.77 3.81
CA THR A 47 3.75 2.38 5.08
C THR A 47 4.85 1.54 5.71
N PHE A 48 5.75 2.18 6.45
CA PHE A 48 6.82 1.50 7.17
C PHE A 48 6.30 1.01 8.53
N LEU A 49 6.61 -0.25 8.86
CA LEU A 49 6.26 -0.86 10.15
C LEU A 49 7.37 -0.68 11.20
N HIS A 50 8.27 0.26 10.96
CA HIS A 50 9.39 0.58 11.82
C HIS A 50 9.66 2.08 11.79
N GLU A 51 10.35 2.58 12.83
CA GLU A 51 10.80 3.96 12.87
C GLU A 51 11.75 4.21 11.69
N ILE A 52 11.41 5.22 10.90
CA ILE A 52 12.22 5.72 9.80
C ILE A 52 12.85 7.03 10.25
N ASP A 53 14.17 7.03 10.43
CA ASP A 53 14.92 8.26 10.64
C ASP A 53 15.05 8.97 9.28
N PHE A 54 14.49 10.18 9.17
CA PHE A 54 14.57 11.05 7.99
C PHE A 54 15.73 12.06 8.10
#